data_AF-A0A7W0YAV7-F1
#
_entry.id   AF-A0A7W0YAV7-F1
#
_cell.length_a   1.000
_cell.length_b   1.000
_cell.length_c   1.000
_cell.angle_alpha   90.00
_cell.angle_beta   90.00
_cell.angle_gamma   90.00
#
_symmetry.space_group_name_H-M   'P 1'
#
loop_
_entity.id
_entity.type
_entity.pdbx_description
1 polymer ?
#
loop_
_entity_poly.entity_id
_entity_poly.type
_entity_poly.pdbx_seq_one_letter_code
_entity_poly.pdbx_strand_id
1 'polypeptide(L)'
;TNTVKHFKWEPRGKRRIHQKPGSRDIAACRPWLESELRVVRPDVLVCLGSTAAQALFGSSFRVTRERGKVLQSELAERVVTTVHPSSLLRQPDEESRAREYALFVDDLRVAAQAAI
;
A
#
# COMPACT_ATOMS: atom_id res chain seq x y z
N THR A 1 -8.27 5.26 0.52
CA THR A 1 -7.54 6.25 1.34
C THR A 1 -6.03 6.07 1.16
N ASN A 2 -5.19 6.87 1.85
CA ASN A 2 -3.72 6.78 1.83
C ASN A 2 -3.13 6.87 3.25
N THR A 3 -1.93 6.32 3.47
CA THR A 3 -1.21 6.42 4.76
C THR A 3 -0.95 7.88 5.18
N VAL A 4 -0.65 8.75 4.21
CA VAL A 4 -0.50 10.20 4.43
C VAL A 4 -1.59 10.94 3.68
N LYS A 5 -2.08 12.05 4.25
CA LYS A 5 -3.26 12.77 3.74
C LYS A 5 -2.92 13.96 2.85
N HIS A 6 -1.64 14.33 2.78
CA HIS A 6 -1.17 15.46 1.99
C HIS A 6 -0.14 15.00 0.97
N PHE A 7 -0.19 15.57 -0.22
CA PHE A 7 0.77 15.31 -1.27
C PHE A 7 2.11 15.96 -0.92
N LYS A 8 3.13 15.15 -0.66
CA LYS A 8 4.51 15.60 -0.46
C LYS A 8 5.25 15.63 -1.79
N TRP A 9 5.88 16.74 -2.13
CA TRP A 9 6.49 16.93 -3.45
C TRP A 9 7.60 17.99 -3.46
N GLU A 10 8.39 17.96 -4.54
CA GLU A 10 9.38 19.00 -4.88
C GLU A 10 9.15 19.56 -6.30
N PRO A 11 9.46 20.84 -6.54
CA PRO A 11 9.32 21.44 -7.87
C PRO A 11 10.35 20.88 -8.85
N ARG A 12 9.89 20.53 -10.05
CA ARG A 12 10.74 20.27 -11.23
C ARG A 12 10.18 21.01 -12.43
N GLY A 13 10.66 22.23 -12.62
CA GLY A 13 10.07 23.17 -13.59
C GLY A 13 8.60 23.42 -13.25
N LYS A 14 7.70 23.23 -14.23
CA LYS A 14 6.23 23.38 -14.04
C LYS A 14 5.56 22.16 -13.39
N ARG A 15 6.30 21.10 -13.05
CA ARG A 15 5.74 19.85 -12.52
C ARG A 15 6.04 19.71 -11.03
N ARG A 16 5.13 19.04 -10.31
CA ARG A 16 5.34 18.59 -8.93
C ARG A 16 5.76 17.13 -8.96
N ILE A 17 6.91 16.81 -8.38
CA ILE A 17 7.42 15.44 -8.32
C ILE A 17 7.13 14.87 -6.94
N HIS A 18 6.39 13.76 -6.90
CA HIS A 18 6.06 13.07 -5.66
C HIS A 18 7.33 12.69 -4.88
N GLN A 19 7.40 13.06 -3.62
CA GLN A 19 8.42 12.60 -2.68
C GLN A 19 7.84 11.55 -1.73
N LYS A 20 8.65 10.54 -1.41
CA LYS A 20 8.25 9.52 -0.42
C LYS A 20 8.05 10.19 0.95
N PRO A 21 6.92 9.93 1.65
CA PRO A 21 6.76 10.38 3.03
C PRO A 21 7.79 9.71 3.95
N GLY A 22 8.28 10.47 4.92
CA GLY A 22 9.15 9.98 5.98
C GLY A 22 8.36 9.44 7.18
N SER A 23 9.06 8.88 8.16
CA SER A 23 8.45 8.34 9.39
C SER A 23 7.62 9.39 10.14
N ARG A 24 8.09 10.63 10.21
CA ARG A 24 7.36 11.75 10.84
C ARG A 24 6.04 12.06 10.13
N ASP A 25 6.03 12.06 8.79
CA ASP A 25 4.82 12.31 8.00
C ASP A 25 3.77 11.21 8.25
N ILE A 26 4.22 9.95 8.31
CA ILE A 26 3.38 8.79 8.58
C ILE A 26 2.82 8.86 10.01
N ALA A 27 3.66 9.13 11.01
CA ALA A 27 3.25 9.24 12.40
C ALA A 27 2.20 10.35 12.59
N ALA A 28 2.42 11.53 11.98
CA ALA A 28 1.47 12.64 12.04
C ALA A 28 0.12 12.31 11.39
N CYS A 29 0.10 11.45 10.36
CA CYS A 29 -1.14 11.05 9.69
C CYS A 29 -1.80 9.80 10.28
N ARG A 30 -1.14 9.06 11.19
CA ARG A 30 -1.66 7.82 11.78
C ARG A 30 -3.05 7.98 12.42
N PRO A 31 -3.38 9.05 13.17
CA PRO A 31 -4.70 9.22 13.76
C PRO A 31 -5.84 9.23 12.74
N TRP A 32 -5.59 9.74 11.53
CA TRP A 32 -6.57 9.71 10.44
C TRP A 32 -6.82 8.30 9.93
N LEU A 33 -5.75 7.53 9.71
CA LEU A 33 -5.87 6.15 9.25
C LEU A 33 -6.61 5.28 10.27
N GLU A 34 -6.27 5.40 11.55
CA GLU A 34 -6.97 4.68 12.62
C GLU A 34 -8.45 5.06 12.69
N SER A 35 -8.78 6.34 12.53
CA SER A 35 -10.16 6.81 12.55
C SER A 35 -10.95 6.30 11.35
N GLU A 36 -10.36 6.31 10.16
CA GLU A 36 -10.98 5.73 8.96
C GLU A 36 -11.27 4.24 9.13
N LEU A 37 -10.29 3.46 9.62
CA LEU A 37 -10.46 2.02 9.86
C LEU A 37 -11.52 1.74 10.93
N ARG A 38 -11.58 2.56 11.98
CA ARG A 38 -12.60 2.45 13.03
C ARG A 38 -14.02 2.71 12.51
N VAL A 39 -14.18 3.64 11.57
CA VAL A 39 -15.48 3.98 10.99
C VAL A 39 -15.90 2.95 9.94
N VAL A 40 -14.99 2.58 9.04
CA VAL A 40 -15.29 1.67 7.92
C VAL A 40 -15.42 0.23 8.40
N ARG A 41 -14.61 -0.20 9.38
CA ARG A 41 -14.52 -1.58 9.87
C ARG A 41 -14.44 -2.59 8.70
N PRO A 42 -13.41 -2.49 7.84
CA PRO A 42 -13.33 -3.32 6.65
C PRO A 42 -13.09 -4.79 7.01
N ASP A 43 -13.73 -5.71 6.29
CA ASP A 43 -13.49 -7.15 6.43
C ASP A 43 -12.05 -7.53 6.02
N VAL A 44 -11.52 -6.83 5.02
CA VAL A 44 -10.13 -6.95 4.56
C VAL A 44 -9.51 -5.58 4.27
N LEU A 45 -8.27 -5.38 4.69
CA LEU A 45 -7.47 -4.19 4.38
C LEU A 45 -6.39 -4.53 3.35
N VAL A 46 -6.37 -3.80 2.23
CA VAL A 46 -5.33 -3.98 1.19
C VAL A 46 -4.28 -2.87 1.26
N CYS A 47 -3.04 -3.24 1.53
CA CYS A 47 -1.89 -2.35 1.57
C CYS A 47 -1.17 -2.30 0.21
N LEU A 48 -1.33 -1.18 -0.50
CA LEU A 48 -0.72 -0.94 -1.80
C LEU A 48 0.68 -0.32 -1.66
N GLY A 49 1.73 -1.14 -1.75
CA GLY A 49 3.12 -0.71 -1.73
C GLY A 49 3.76 -0.61 -0.35
N SER A 50 5.06 -0.29 -0.36
CA SER A 50 5.92 -0.36 0.83
C SER A 50 5.52 0.62 1.93
N THR A 51 5.18 1.87 1.60
CA THR A 51 4.76 2.86 2.60
C THR A 51 3.51 2.40 3.36
N ALA A 52 2.51 1.86 2.66
CA ALA A 52 1.28 1.39 3.29
C ALA A 52 1.54 0.17 4.19
N ALA A 53 2.26 -0.82 3.68
CA ALA A 53 2.58 -2.02 4.45
C ALA A 53 3.47 -1.72 5.67
N GLN A 54 4.50 -0.88 5.51
CA GLN A 54 5.40 -0.52 6.61
C GLN A 54 4.72 0.33 7.69
N ALA A 55 3.67 1.08 7.34
CA ALA A 55 2.88 1.82 8.32
C ALA A 55 2.10 0.89 9.28
N LEU A 56 1.81 -0.35 8.84
CA LEU A 56 1.13 -1.35 9.66
C LEU A 56 2.10 -2.33 10.33
N PHE A 57 3.11 -2.79 9.59
CA PHE A 57 3.99 -3.89 10.00
C PHE A 57 5.42 -3.46 10.40
N GLY A 58 5.70 -2.16 10.36
CA GLY A 58 7.02 -1.61 10.69
C GLY A 58 8.00 -1.56 9.51
N SER A 59 9.13 -0.89 9.74
CA SER A 59 10.10 -0.52 8.69
C SER A 59 10.83 -1.70 8.04
N SER A 60 10.91 -2.84 8.72
CA SER A 60 11.55 -4.06 8.22
C SER A 60 10.70 -4.82 7.19
N PHE A 61 9.40 -4.51 7.10
CA PHE A 61 8.47 -5.23 6.22
C PHE A 61 8.84 -5.11 4.74
N ARG A 62 8.80 -6.23 4.02
CA ARG A 62 9.17 -6.35 2.60
C ARG A 62 8.00 -6.85 1.78
N VAL A 63 7.29 -5.94 1.10
CA VAL A 63 6.14 -6.25 0.23
C VAL A 63 6.49 -7.31 -0.83
N THR A 64 7.69 -7.27 -1.41
CA THR A 64 8.10 -8.25 -2.43
C THR A 64 8.19 -9.68 -1.90
N ARG A 65 8.31 -9.89 -0.58
CA ARG A 65 8.36 -11.22 0.06
C ARG A 65 7.01 -11.65 0.65
N GLU A 66 6.20 -10.67 1.04
CA GLU A 66 4.96 -10.90 1.79
C GLU A 66 3.68 -10.65 0.97
N ARG A 67 3.80 -10.23 -0.30
CA ARG A 67 2.63 -10.01 -1.16
C ARG A 67 1.81 -11.30 -1.32
N GLY A 68 0.49 -11.13 -1.45
CA GLY A 68 -0.44 -12.24 -1.72
C GLY A 68 -0.74 -13.14 -0.51
N LYS A 69 -0.26 -12.78 0.68
CA LYS A 69 -0.58 -13.48 1.95
C LYS A 69 -1.64 -12.71 2.72
N VAL A 70 -2.50 -13.44 3.44
CA VAL A 70 -3.38 -12.87 4.47
C VAL A 70 -2.60 -12.79 5.77
N LEU A 71 -2.41 -11.57 6.26
CA LEU A 71 -1.67 -11.23 7.48
C LEU A 71 -2.62 -10.60 8.50
N GLN A 72 -2.20 -10.51 9.75
CA GLN A 72 -2.94 -9.83 10.81
C GLN A 72 -2.12 -8.64 11.34
N SER A 73 -2.79 -7.56 11.71
CA SER A 73 -2.16 -6.37 12.30
C SER A 73 -2.99 -5.83 13.45
N GLU A 74 -2.40 -4.95 14.27
CA GLU A 74 -3.13 -4.25 15.35
C GLU A 74 -4.31 -3.41 14.83
N LEU A 75 -4.27 -2.98 13.57
CA LEU A 75 -5.27 -2.08 12.97
C LEU A 75 -6.34 -2.81 12.16
N ALA A 76 -6.12 -4.07 11.80
CA ALA A 76 -7.04 -4.86 10.98
C ALA A 76 -6.73 -6.36 11.11
N GLU A 77 -7.78 -7.18 11.25
CA GLU A 77 -7.69 -8.63 11.43
C GLU A 77 -7.19 -9.34 10.18
N ARG A 78 -7.60 -8.89 8.99
CA ARG A 78 -7.18 -9.45 7.70
C ARG A 78 -6.57 -8.35 6.86
N VAL A 79 -5.28 -8.51 6.56
CA VAL A 79 -4.51 -7.57 5.75
C VAL A 79 -3.82 -8.30 4.61
N VAL A 80 -4.02 -7.83 3.38
CA VAL A 80 -3.29 -8.32 2.21
C VAL A 80 -2.37 -7.21 1.72
N THR A 81 -1.13 -7.56 1.38
CA THR A 81 -0.17 -6.60 0.83
C THR A 81 0.09 -6.91 -0.63
N THR A 82 0.33 -5.88 -1.44
CA THR A 82 0.74 -6.02 -2.83
C THR A 82 1.58 -4.82 -3.27
N VAL A 83 2.13 -4.86 -4.47
CA VAL A 83 2.86 -3.74 -5.06
C VAL A 83 1.94 -2.53 -5.26
N HIS A 84 2.53 -1.32 -5.27
CA HIS A 84 1.74 -0.13 -5.61
C HIS A 84 1.48 -0.10 -7.12
N PRO A 85 0.26 0.17 -7.61
CA PRO A 85 -0.05 0.15 -9.05
C PRO A 85 0.89 1.00 -9.92
N SER A 86 1.41 2.11 -9.39
CA SER A 86 2.39 2.93 -10.10
C SER A 86 3.70 2.20 -10.45
N SER A 87 4.08 1.12 -9.74
CA SER A 87 5.27 0.34 -10.10
C SER A 87 5.03 -0.52 -11.33
N LEU A 88 3.77 -0.86 -11.67
CA LEU A 88 3.42 -1.54 -12.90
C LEU A 88 3.70 -0.65 -14.11
N LEU A 89 3.46 0.66 -13.97
CA LEU A 89 3.75 1.67 -15.00
C LEU A 89 5.26 1.95 -15.17
N ARG A 90 6.09 1.44 -14.26
CA ARG A 90 7.55 1.66 -14.25
C ARG A 90 8.33 0.38 -14.57
N GLN A 91 7.65 -0.67 -15.04
CA GLN A 91 8.33 -1.87 -15.52
C GLN A 91 9.18 -1.55 -16.75
N PRO A 92 10.32 -2.23 -16.95
CA PRO A 92 11.25 -1.94 -18.04
C PRO A 92 10.69 -2.29 -19.43
N ASP A 93 9.78 -3.26 -19.50
CA ASP A 93 9.22 -3.79 -20.74
C ASP A 93 7.78 -4.29 -20.55
N GLU A 94 7.09 -4.57 -21.66
CA GLU A 94 5.69 -5.01 -21.68
C GLU A 94 5.49 -6.38 -21.04
N GLU A 95 6.43 -7.30 -21.23
CA GLU A 95 6.35 -8.66 -20.69
C GLU A 95 6.39 -8.64 -19.16
N SER A 96 7.33 -7.87 -18.61
CA SER A 96 7.45 -7.61 -17.18
C SER A 96 6.24 -6.86 -16.64
N ARG A 97 5.68 -5.91 -17.39
CA ARG A 97 4.42 -5.24 -17.03
C ARG A 97 3.25 -6.22 -16.95
N ALA A 98 3.08 -7.07 -17.96
CA ALA A 98 2.00 -8.06 -18.00
C ALA A 98 2.13 -9.08 -16.87
N ARG A 99 3.35 -9.58 -16.60
CA ARG A 99 3.63 -10.48 -15.49
C ARG A 99 3.32 -9.85 -14.13
N GLU A 100 3.83 -8.66 -13.86
CA GLU A 100 3.58 -7.98 -12.58
C GLU A 100 2.11 -7.57 -12.41
N TYR A 101 1.42 -7.25 -13.50
CA TYR A 101 -0.02 -6.99 -13.48
C TYR A 101 -0.81 -8.25 -13.13
N ALA A 102 -0.48 -9.40 -13.73
CA ALA A 102 -1.12 -10.67 -13.39
C ALA A 102 -0.95 -11.02 -11.90
N LEU A 103 0.28 -10.91 -11.37
CA LEU A 103 0.55 -11.10 -9.95
C LEU A 103 -0.20 -10.10 -9.06
N PHE A 104 -0.32 -8.84 -9.49
CA PHE A 104 -1.10 -7.83 -8.76
C PHE A 104 -2.58 -8.21 -8.69
N VAL A 105 -3.16 -8.69 -9.80
CA VAL A 105 -4.54 -9.19 -9.82
C VAL A 105 -4.70 -10.42 -8.95
N ASP A 106 -3.75 -11.34 -8.94
CA ASP A 106 -3.78 -12.53 -8.06
C ASP A 106 -3.78 -12.13 -6.58
N ASP A 107 -2.94 -11.17 -6.18
CA ASP A 107 -2.96 -10.65 -4.80
C ASP A 107 -4.33 -10.04 -4.44
N LEU A 108 -4.99 -9.35 -5.37
CA LEU A 108 -6.34 -8.80 -5.16
C LEU A 108 -7.41 -9.90 -5.07
N ARG A 109 -7.26 -11.01 -5.79
CA ARG A 109 -8.16 -12.17 -5.66
C ARG A 109 -8.05 -12.78 -4.27
N VAL A 110 -6.84 -12.89 -3.70
CA VAL A 110 -6.64 -13.33 -2.32
C VAL A 110 -7.39 -12.42 -1.34
N ALA A 111 -7.28 -11.10 -1.51
CA ALA A 111 -8.02 -10.15 -0.69
C ALA A 111 -9.54 -10.33 -0.80
N ALA A 112 -10.06 -10.51 -2.02
CA ALA A 112 -11.49 -10.73 -2.25
C ALA A 112 -12.00 -12.03 -1.59
N GLN A 113 -11.20 -13.09 -1.62
CA GLN A 113 -11.53 -14.37 -0.97
C GLN A 113 -11.47 -14.29 0.56
N ALA A 114 -10.60 -13.42 1.11
CA ALA A 114 -10.47 -13.22 2.55
C ALA A 114 -11.59 -12.33 3.15
N ALA A 115 -12.38 -11.65 2.33
CA ALA A 115 -13.44 -10.73 2.76
C ALA A 115 -14.76 -11.43 3.13
N ILE A 116 -14.73 -12.70 3.48
CA ILE A 116 -15.89 -13.58 3.73
C ILE A 116 -15.99 -13.92 5.21
#